data_AF-A0A2M8NEK3-F1
#
_entry.id   AF-A0A2M8NEK3-F1
#
_cell.length_a   1.000
_cell.length_b   1.000
_cell.length_c   1.000
_cell.angle_alpha   90.00
_cell.angle_beta   90.00
_cell.angle_gamma   90.00
#
_symmetry.space_group_name_H-M   'P 1'
#
loop_
_entity.id
_entity.type
_entity.pdbx_description
1 polymer ?
#
loop_
_entity_poly.entity_id
_entity_poly.type
_entity_poly.pdbx_seq_one_letter_code
_entity_poly.pdbx_strand_id
1 'polypeptide(L)'
;LGNLARLSQARTRSISPENFTGEKGQGGMATDGTGAACARDLGIGWKISPSIRIAPGETRTLADVRGSGAIQHIWMTLTGHWRHSILRIYWDDQDTPSVECPAGDFFACGWG
;
A
#
# COMPACT_ATOMS: atom_id res chain seq x y z
N LEU A 1 -24.65 8.21 -10.89
CA LEU A 1 -24.51 8.80 -9.54
C LEU A 1 -25.69 8.55 -8.58
N GLY A 2 -26.70 7.74 -8.94
CA GLY A 2 -27.96 7.66 -8.17
C GLY A 2 -27.91 7.03 -6.77
N ASN A 3 -26.76 6.56 -6.30
CA ASN A 3 -26.59 5.90 -5.00
C ASN A 3 -25.54 6.53 -4.08
N LEU A 4 -24.91 7.65 -4.47
CA LEU A 4 -23.85 8.29 -3.65
C LEU A 4 -24.35 8.73 -2.27
N ALA A 5 -25.60 9.17 -2.17
CA ALA A 5 -26.22 9.59 -0.92
C ALA A 5 -26.64 8.42 0.00
N ARG A 6 -26.51 7.17 -0.46
CA ARG A 6 -26.92 6.00 0.35
C ARG A 6 -25.78 5.61 1.29
N LEU A 7 -26.15 5.33 2.54
CA LEU A 7 -25.22 4.77 3.50
C LEU A 7 -24.95 3.30 3.18
N SER A 8 -23.70 2.88 3.38
CA SER A 8 -23.27 1.50 3.26
C SER A 8 -22.88 0.95 4.63
N GLN A 9 -23.13 -0.35 4.85
CA GLN A 9 -22.63 -1.08 6.02
C GLN A 9 -21.18 -1.56 5.82
N ALA A 10 -20.55 -1.25 4.68
CA ALA A 10 -19.17 -1.58 4.41
C ALA A 10 -18.22 -0.93 5.43
N ARG A 11 -17.18 -1.66 5.81
CA ARG A 11 -16.11 -1.15 6.67
C ARG A 11 -14.90 -0.81 5.80
N THR A 12 -14.55 0.47 5.76
CA THR A 12 -13.35 0.91 5.03
C THR A 12 -12.10 0.70 5.88
N ARG A 13 -11.01 0.30 5.22
CA ARG A 13 -9.67 0.16 5.76
C ARG A 13 -8.69 0.80 4.78
N SER A 14 -7.52 1.20 5.26
CA SER A 14 -6.46 1.77 4.42
C SER A 14 -5.12 1.21 4.89
N ILE A 15 -4.46 0.44 4.03
CA ILE A 15 -3.14 -0.12 4.28
C ILE A 15 -2.11 0.82 3.66
N SER A 16 -1.06 1.14 4.42
CA SER A 16 0.01 2.03 3.98
C SER A 16 1.32 1.73 4.73
N PRO A 17 2.44 2.34 4.35
CA PRO A 17 3.70 2.23 5.11
C PRO A 17 3.65 2.71 6.57
N GLU A 18 2.58 3.42 6.95
CA GLU A 18 2.29 3.86 8.33
C GLU A 18 1.32 2.90 9.06
N ASN A 19 0.71 1.96 8.35
CA ASN A 19 -0.32 1.06 8.88
C ASN A 19 -0.43 -0.19 7.99
N PHE A 20 0.49 -1.15 8.15
CA PHE A 20 0.56 -2.35 7.31
C PHE A 20 -0.63 -3.31 7.51
N THR A 21 -1.31 -3.23 8.65
CA THR A 21 -2.49 -4.05 8.95
C THR A 21 -3.79 -3.40 8.47
N GLY A 22 -3.77 -2.08 8.28
CA GLY A 22 -4.95 -1.29 7.93
C GLY A 22 -5.91 -1.07 9.08
N GLU A 23 -5.54 -1.45 10.32
CA GLU A 23 -6.41 -1.40 11.49
C GLU A 23 -6.83 0.02 11.86
N LYS A 24 -8.02 0.13 12.47
CA LYS A 24 -8.59 1.43 12.83
C LYS A 24 -7.71 2.15 13.86
N GLY A 25 -7.35 3.40 13.56
CA GLY A 25 -6.55 4.23 14.46
C GLY A 25 -5.05 3.89 14.49
N GLN A 26 -4.58 3.00 13.62
CA GLN A 26 -3.17 2.61 13.57
C GLN A 26 -2.32 3.43 12.57
N GLY A 27 -2.92 4.38 11.85
CA GLY A 27 -2.18 5.29 10.98
C GLY A 27 -1.38 6.33 11.76
N GLY A 28 -0.12 6.57 11.36
CA GLY A 28 0.76 7.55 12.00
C GLY A 28 1.30 7.09 13.36
N MET A 29 1.20 5.79 13.66
CA MET A 29 1.66 5.20 14.92
C MET A 29 3.13 4.75 14.87
N ALA A 30 3.82 4.94 13.75
CA ALA A 30 5.22 4.57 13.59
C ALA A 30 6.12 5.39 14.53
N THR A 31 7.12 4.74 15.11
CA THR A 31 8.19 5.38 15.91
C THR A 31 9.53 5.42 15.19
N ASP A 32 9.64 4.70 14.08
CA ASP A 32 10.80 4.69 13.18
C ASP A 32 10.33 4.46 11.74
N GLY A 33 11.19 4.80 10.77
CA GLY A 33 10.89 4.68 9.35
C GLY A 33 11.69 5.66 8.50
N THR A 34 11.38 5.68 7.20
CA THR A 34 12.12 6.47 6.20
C THR A 34 12.01 7.98 6.41
N GLY A 35 11.05 8.45 7.24
CA GLY A 35 10.84 9.85 7.59
C GLY A 35 11.27 10.20 9.02
N ALA A 36 11.76 9.25 9.83
CA ALA A 36 12.02 9.45 11.26
C ALA A 36 12.95 10.63 11.54
N ALA A 37 14.05 10.78 10.78
CA ALA A 37 14.99 11.90 10.95
C ALA A 37 14.35 13.27 10.68
N CYS A 38 13.40 13.35 9.74
CA CYS A 38 12.66 14.57 9.43
C CYS A 38 11.58 14.88 10.47
N ALA A 39 11.00 13.84 11.10
CA ALA A 39 9.95 13.94 12.11
C ALA A 39 10.47 13.86 13.55
N ARG A 40 11.79 13.95 13.76
CA ARG A 40 12.48 13.78 15.06
C ARG A 40 11.91 14.64 16.20
N ASP A 41 11.42 15.84 15.89
CA ASP A 41 10.89 16.81 16.86
C ASP A 41 9.35 16.80 16.93
N LEU A 42 8.70 15.93 16.14
CA LEU A 42 7.24 15.89 15.95
C LEU A 42 6.59 14.67 16.61
N GLY A 43 7.22 13.50 16.54
CA GLY A 43 6.79 12.28 17.22
C GLY A 43 5.56 11.59 16.62
N ILE A 44 5.01 10.62 17.37
CA ILE A 44 3.85 9.81 16.99
C ILE A 44 2.66 10.71 16.61
N GLY A 45 1.95 10.33 15.54
CA GLY A 45 0.88 11.11 14.92
C GLY A 45 1.33 11.84 13.65
N TRP A 46 2.64 12.01 13.46
CA TRP A 46 3.23 12.50 12.21
C TRP A 46 3.68 11.35 11.30
N LYS A 47 3.97 11.70 10.04
CA LYS A 47 4.35 10.76 9.00
C LYS A 47 5.82 10.29 9.12
N ILE A 48 6.09 9.45 10.12
CA ILE A 48 7.42 8.94 10.49
C ILE A 48 7.92 7.84 9.53
N SER A 49 7.01 7.02 8.99
CA SER A 49 7.28 5.95 8.04
C SER A 49 6.46 6.14 6.74
N PRO A 50 6.79 7.15 5.92
CA PRO A 50 6.01 7.47 4.72
C PRO A 50 6.15 6.45 3.59
N SER A 51 7.19 5.61 3.61
CA SER A 51 7.54 4.68 2.54
C SER A 51 8.30 3.47 3.08
N ILE A 52 8.38 2.42 2.28
CA ILE A 52 9.23 1.26 2.53
C ILE A 52 10.40 1.25 1.55
N ARG A 53 11.52 0.66 1.98
CA ARG A 53 12.63 0.31 1.08
C ARG A 53 12.57 -1.18 0.79
N ILE A 54 12.70 -1.53 -0.49
CA ILE A 54 12.76 -2.90 -0.97
C ILE A 54 14.15 -3.07 -1.61
N ALA A 55 14.94 -3.98 -1.07
CA ALA A 55 16.29 -4.26 -1.55
C ALA A 55 16.26 -5.02 -2.90
N PRO A 56 17.37 -5.02 -3.66
CA PRO A 56 17.46 -5.80 -4.89
C PRO A 56 17.16 -7.29 -4.64
N GLY A 57 16.23 -7.86 -5.43
CA GLY A 57 15.79 -9.26 -5.31
C GLY A 57 14.83 -9.54 -4.15
N GLU A 58 14.56 -8.56 -3.29
CA GLU A 58 13.64 -8.72 -2.16
C GLU A 58 12.18 -8.69 -2.63
N THR A 59 11.36 -9.55 -2.04
CA THR A 59 9.91 -9.49 -2.16
C THR A 59 9.30 -9.05 -0.84
N ARG A 60 8.41 -8.05 -0.88
CA ARG A 60 7.71 -7.52 0.30
C ARG A 60 6.20 -7.59 0.08
N THR A 61 5.49 -8.10 1.07
CA THR A 61 4.03 -8.03 1.13
C THR A 61 3.60 -6.60 1.44
N LEU A 62 2.84 -5.99 0.53
CA LEU A 62 2.31 -4.62 0.70
C LEU A 62 0.99 -4.61 1.47
N ALA A 63 0.18 -5.66 1.30
CA ALA A 63 -1.09 -5.85 1.96
C ALA A 63 -1.38 -7.36 2.08
N ASP A 64 -1.84 -7.80 3.25
CA ASP A 64 -2.44 -9.12 3.48
C ASP A 64 -3.82 -8.87 4.08
N VAL A 65 -4.87 -9.19 3.32
CA VAL A 65 -6.26 -8.88 3.68
C VAL A 65 -7.02 -10.20 3.84
N ARG A 66 -7.61 -10.41 5.01
CA ARG A 66 -8.42 -11.58 5.32
C ARG A 66 -9.90 -11.29 5.14
N GLY A 67 -10.63 -12.28 4.61
CA GLY A 67 -12.07 -12.19 4.38
C GLY A 67 -12.43 -11.47 3.08
N SER A 68 -13.73 -11.26 2.86
CA SER A 68 -14.25 -10.68 1.63
C SER A 68 -14.19 -9.15 1.63
N GLY A 69 -13.94 -8.57 0.46
CA GLY A 69 -13.89 -7.13 0.28
C GLY A 69 -13.64 -6.74 -1.17
N ALA A 70 -13.39 -5.45 -1.39
CA ALA A 70 -13.02 -4.92 -2.69
C ALA A 70 -11.92 -3.88 -2.51
N ILE A 71 -10.85 -3.99 -3.31
CA ILE A 71 -9.87 -2.92 -3.45
C ILE A 71 -10.51 -1.82 -4.31
N GLN A 72 -10.79 -0.68 -3.70
CA GLN A 72 -11.43 0.45 -4.38
C GLN A 72 -10.45 1.53 -4.84
N HIS A 73 -9.24 1.54 -4.28
CA HIS A 73 -8.22 2.54 -4.58
C HIS A 73 -6.82 2.00 -4.27
N ILE A 74 -5.91 2.14 -5.23
CA ILE A 74 -4.47 1.90 -5.05
C ILE A 74 -3.76 3.17 -5.50
N TRP A 75 -2.86 3.66 -4.67
CA TRP A 75 -1.96 4.76 -5.00
C TRP A 75 -0.55 4.41 -4.54
N MET A 76 0.43 4.65 -5.42
CA MET A 76 1.83 4.49 -5.10
C MET A 76 2.69 5.44 -5.92
N THR A 77 3.85 5.78 -5.38
CA THR A 77 4.92 6.47 -6.09
C THR A 77 6.18 5.63 -5.97
N LEU A 78 6.78 5.27 -7.10
CA LEU A 78 7.97 4.44 -7.15
C LEU A 78 9.21 5.28 -7.44
N THR A 79 10.33 4.87 -6.87
CA THR A 79 11.65 5.46 -7.14
C THR A 79 12.48 4.53 -8.02
N GLY A 80 13.40 5.08 -8.82
CA GLY A 80 14.26 4.28 -9.71
C GLY A 80 13.55 3.82 -10.97
N HIS A 81 13.97 2.68 -11.53
CA HIS A 81 13.40 2.11 -12.75
C HIS A 81 12.12 1.33 -12.45
N TRP A 82 10.97 1.87 -12.87
CA TRP A 82 9.65 1.34 -12.50
C TRP A 82 9.39 -0.05 -13.04
N ARG A 83 10.03 -0.41 -14.16
CA ARG A 83 9.90 -1.73 -14.78
C ARG A 83 10.63 -2.84 -14.03
N HIS A 84 11.52 -2.51 -13.10
CA HIS A 84 12.20 -3.49 -12.24
C HIS A 84 11.39 -3.84 -10.98
N SER A 85 10.34 -3.08 -10.68
CA SER A 85 9.44 -3.37 -9.56
C SER A 85 8.24 -4.15 -10.07
N ILE A 86 8.12 -5.43 -9.69
CA ILE A 86 7.01 -6.29 -10.12
C ILE A 86 5.90 -6.25 -9.06
N LEU A 87 4.70 -5.84 -9.49
CA LEU A 87 3.49 -5.92 -8.67
C LEU A 87 2.85 -7.30 -8.86
N ARG A 88 2.56 -7.97 -7.74
CA ARG A 88 1.83 -9.24 -7.73
C ARG A 88 0.59 -9.11 -6.87
N ILE A 89 -0.54 -9.62 -7.37
CA ILE A 89 -1.80 -9.70 -6.63
C ILE A 89 -2.32 -11.13 -6.68
N TYR A 90 -2.62 -11.66 -5.50
CA TYR A 90 -3.13 -13.01 -5.28
C TYR A 90 -4.53 -12.88 -4.70
N TRP A 91 -5.48 -13.66 -5.21
CA TRP A 91 -6.84 -13.71 -4.71
C TRP A 91 -7.14 -15.09 -4.14
N ASP A 92 -7.99 -15.14 -3.12
CA ASP A 92 -8.54 -16.38 -2.55
C ASP A 92 -7.46 -17.45 -2.23
N ASP A 93 -6.36 -17.01 -1.61
CA ASP A 93 -5.21 -17.84 -1.19
C ASP A 93 -4.57 -18.70 -2.31
N GLN A 94 -4.69 -18.28 -3.57
CA GLN A 94 -4.04 -18.97 -4.70
C GLN A 94 -2.52 -18.82 -4.68
N ASP A 95 -1.81 -19.90 -5.03
CA ASP A 95 -0.34 -19.90 -5.14
C ASP A 95 0.18 -19.11 -6.36
N THR A 96 -0.63 -19.02 -7.42
CA THR A 96 -0.29 -18.31 -8.66
C THR A 96 -0.91 -16.91 -8.63
N PRO A 97 -0.15 -15.84 -8.91
CA PRO A 97 -0.70 -14.49 -8.92
C PRO A 97 -1.69 -14.32 -10.08
N SER A 98 -2.85 -13.71 -9.81
CA SER A 98 -3.82 -13.36 -10.86
C SER A 98 -3.44 -12.08 -11.60
N VAL A 99 -2.61 -11.23 -10.99
CA VAL A 99 -1.97 -10.07 -11.62
C VAL A 99 -0.48 -10.17 -11.35
N GLU A 100 0.34 -10.17 -12.40
CA GLU A 100 1.80 -10.09 -12.32
C GLU A 100 2.31 -9.23 -13.48
N CYS A 101 2.78 -8.02 -13.17
CA CYS A 101 3.33 -7.12 -14.16
C CYS A 101 4.26 -6.08 -13.51
N PRO A 102 5.10 -5.38 -14.29
CA PRO A 102 5.80 -4.23 -13.76
C PRO A 102 4.80 -3.20 -13.22
N ALA A 103 5.07 -2.65 -12.04
CA ALA A 103 4.16 -1.76 -11.35
C ALA A 103 3.89 -0.47 -12.16
N GLY A 104 4.88 0.03 -12.91
CA GLY A 104 4.67 1.14 -13.84
C GLY A 104 3.64 0.81 -14.93
N ASP A 105 3.77 -0.36 -15.55
CA ASP A 105 2.87 -0.84 -16.62
C ASP A 105 1.43 -1.02 -16.10
N PHE A 106 1.25 -1.51 -14.87
CA PHE A 106 -0.08 -1.59 -14.22
C PHE A 106 -0.79 -0.23 -14.17
N PHE A 107 -0.04 0.85 -13.92
CA PHE A 107 -0.56 2.23 -13.88
C PHE A 107 -0.43 2.97 -15.21
N ALA A 108 -0.28 2.25 -16.33
CA ALA A 108 -0.11 2.81 -17.68
C ALA A 108 1.07 3.80 -17.80
N CYS A 109 2.08 3.67 -16.95
CA CYS A 109 3.29 4.46 -16.94
C CYS A 109 4.45 3.64 -17.53
N GLY A 110 4.41 3.41 -18.85
CA GLY A 110 5.37 2.52 -19.55
C GLY A 110 6.74 3.13 -19.86
N TRP A 111 6.98 4.38 -19.47
CA TRP A 111 8.26 5.07 -19.69
C TRP A 111 9.10 4.99 -18.41
N GLY A 112 10.13 4.15 -18.39
CA GLY A 112 11.04 3.96 -17.24
C GLY A 112 12.07 2.86 -17.44
#